data_AF-A0A961MLZ8-F1
#
_entry.id   AF-A0A961MLZ8-F1
#
_cell.length_a   1.000
_cell.length_b   1.000
_cell.length_c   1.000
_cell.angle_alpha   90.00
_cell.angle_beta   90.00
_cell.angle_gamma   90.00
#
_symmetry.space_group_name_H-M   'P 1'
#
loop_
_entity.id
_entity.type
_entity.pdbx_description
1 polymer ?
#
loop_
_entity_poly.entity_id
_entity_poly.type
_entity_poly.pdbx_seq_one_letter_code
_entity_poly.pdbx_strand_id
1 'polypeptide(L)'
;MTAMPDTPDTPARPARRLDTAKLRQARVAGWVLMGLAVMVALVFARDSAGTAVFRLSRPNDPLALPDLIVAAAPYNYFAAALLAFLGARQFMRGGMRWTSLSLGLGLFIAVTAFLVWATAGKAFSLTGMLQATVV
;
A
#
# COMPACT_ATOMS: atom_id res chain seq x y z
N MET A 1 -52.14 32.35 37.08
CA MET A 1 -51.20 31.25 37.33
C MET A 1 -51.26 30.30 36.14
N THR A 2 -50.47 30.54 35.11
CA THR A 2 -50.30 29.62 33.96
C THR A 2 -48.91 29.84 33.41
N ALA A 3 -47.95 29.09 33.96
CA ALA A 3 -46.60 29.02 33.41
C ALA A 3 -46.67 28.31 32.06
N MET A 4 -46.07 28.92 31.05
CA MET A 4 -45.83 28.34 29.73
C MET A 4 -44.74 27.26 29.87
N PRO A 5 -44.93 26.04 29.34
CA PRO A 5 -43.89 25.02 29.42
C PRO A 5 -42.74 25.36 28.48
N ASP A 6 -41.55 25.57 29.03
CA ASP A 6 -40.30 25.61 28.28
C ASP A 6 -40.10 24.26 27.58
N THR A 7 -40.25 24.23 26.26
CA THR A 7 -39.77 23.10 25.46
C THR A 7 -38.25 23.23 25.30
N PRO A 8 -37.44 22.30 25.82
CA PRO A 8 -36.01 22.31 25.55
C PRO A 8 -35.78 21.93 24.08
N ASP A 9 -35.50 22.92 23.25
CA ASP A 9 -34.83 22.71 21.96
C ASP A 9 -33.55 21.94 22.24
N THR A 10 -33.56 20.65 21.88
CA THR A 10 -32.43 19.76 22.09
C THR A 10 -31.66 19.60 20.77
N PRO A 11 -30.65 20.43 20.47
CA PRO A 11 -29.83 20.25 19.27
C PRO A 11 -28.78 19.14 19.47
N ALA A 12 -29.21 17.90 19.74
CA ALA A 12 -28.33 16.73 19.86
C ALA A 12 -28.03 16.03 18.51
N ARG A 13 -28.02 16.77 17.38
CA ARG A 13 -27.97 16.18 16.02
C ARG A 13 -26.63 16.10 15.26
N PRO A 14 -25.55 16.86 15.56
CA PRO A 14 -24.33 16.81 14.74
C PRO A 14 -23.36 15.68 15.12
N ALA A 15 -23.16 15.39 16.41
CA ALA A 15 -22.13 14.44 16.87
C ALA A 15 -22.37 12.99 16.37
N ARG A 16 -23.62 12.51 16.45
CA ARG A 16 -23.97 11.11 16.12
C ARG A 16 -23.80 10.74 14.64
N ARG A 17 -23.97 11.70 13.73
CA ARG A 17 -23.82 11.47 12.28
C ARG A 17 -22.35 11.34 11.88
N LEU A 18 -21.48 12.15 12.50
CA LEU A 18 -20.03 12.12 12.24
C LEU A 18 -19.40 10.79 12.65
N ASP A 19 -19.81 10.23 13.79
CA ASP A 19 -19.29 8.94 14.26
C ASP A 19 -19.67 7.79 13.32
N THR A 20 -20.92 7.79 12.84
CA THR A 20 -21.41 6.76 11.90
C THR A 20 -20.68 6.84 10.55
N ALA A 21 -20.45 8.05 10.03
CA ALA A 21 -19.73 8.27 8.77
C ALA A 21 -18.27 7.81 8.87
N LYS A 22 -17.58 8.15 9.97
CA LYS A 22 -16.18 7.75 10.20
C LYS A 22 -16.04 6.23 10.38
N LEU A 23 -17.02 5.58 11.02
CA LEU A 23 -17.05 4.12 11.15
C LEU A 23 -17.22 3.42 9.79
N ARG A 24 -18.08 3.97 8.93
CA ARG A 24 -18.27 3.49 7.55
C ARG A 24 -17.00 3.67 6.72
N GLN A 25 -16.33 4.83 6.84
CA GLN A 25 -15.10 5.13 6.13
C GLN A 25 -13.96 4.16 6.51
N ALA A 26 -13.79 3.84 7.80
CA ALA A 26 -12.81 2.86 8.26
C ALA A 26 -13.08 1.46 7.68
N ARG A 27 -14.34 1.03 7.63
CA ARG A 27 -14.71 -0.27 7.02
C ARG A 27 -14.44 -0.32 5.51
N VAL A 28 -14.79 0.73 4.77
CA VAL A 28 -14.52 0.81 3.32
C VAL A 28 -13.01 0.77 3.07
N ALA A 29 -12.24 1.55 3.84
CA ALA A 29 -10.78 1.53 3.77
C ALA A 29 -10.19 0.15 4.05
N GLY A 30 -10.68 -0.55 5.08
CA GLY A 30 -10.28 -1.92 5.40
C GLY A 30 -10.54 -2.89 4.25
N TRP A 31 -11.74 -2.84 3.65
CA TRP A 31 -12.08 -3.66 2.49
C TRP A 31 -11.21 -3.37 1.27
N VAL A 32 -10.95 -2.10 0.97
CA VAL A 32 -10.08 -1.69 -0.15
C VAL A 32 -8.67 -2.23 0.04
N LEU A 33 -8.09 -2.05 1.23
CA LEU A 33 -6.74 -2.55 1.54
C LEU A 33 -6.67 -4.07 1.50
N MET A 34 -7.71 -4.76 1.96
CA MET A 34 -7.74 -6.22 1.91
C MET A 34 -7.91 -6.74 0.48
N GLY A 35 -8.71 -6.07 -0.35
CA GLY A 35 -8.81 -6.34 -1.78
C GLY A 35 -7.46 -6.15 -2.50
N LEU A 36 -6.75 -5.07 -2.21
CA LEU A 36 -5.40 -4.82 -2.72
C LEU A 36 -4.41 -5.90 -2.28
N ALA A 37 -4.45 -6.32 -1.02
CA ALA A 37 -3.58 -7.39 -0.51
C ALA A 37 -3.77 -8.70 -1.29
N VAL A 38 -5.03 -9.09 -1.50
CA VAL A 38 -5.38 -10.30 -2.27
C VAL A 38 -4.92 -10.17 -3.72
N MET A 39 -5.16 -9.02 -4.36
CA MET A 39 -4.70 -8.74 -5.71
C MET A 39 -3.18 -8.85 -5.82
N VAL A 40 -2.42 -8.22 -4.91
CA VAL A 40 -0.96 -8.29 -4.90
C VAL A 40 -0.48 -9.73 -4.68
N ALA A 41 -1.07 -10.48 -3.75
CA ALA A 41 -0.67 -11.86 -3.51
C ALA A 41 -0.96 -12.79 -4.71
N LEU A 42 -2.12 -12.65 -5.35
CA LEU A 42 -2.57 -13.56 -6.40
C LEU A 42 -2.07 -13.18 -7.80
N VAL A 43 -1.90 -11.89 -8.08
CA VAL A 43 -1.47 -11.38 -9.38
C VAL A 43 0.03 -11.10 -9.35
N PHE A 44 0.48 -10.29 -8.38
CA PHE A 44 1.85 -9.79 -8.40
C PHE A 44 2.85 -10.80 -7.84
N ALA A 45 2.53 -11.54 -6.78
CA ALA A 45 3.46 -12.48 -6.15
C ALA A 45 3.45 -13.86 -6.83
N ARG A 46 2.28 -14.33 -7.29
CA ARG A 46 2.13 -15.65 -7.93
C ARG A 46 2.73 -15.71 -9.33
N ASP A 47 2.65 -14.62 -10.10
CA ASP A 47 3.06 -14.57 -11.51
C ASP A 47 4.49 -14.03 -11.69
N SER A 48 5.11 -13.48 -10.63
CA SER A 48 6.51 -13.02 -10.68
C SER A 48 7.51 -14.17 -10.50
N ALA A 49 7.64 -15.02 -11.52
CA ALA A 49 8.71 -15.99 -11.61
C ALA A 49 10.02 -15.30 -12.04
N GLY A 50 10.86 -14.89 -11.08
CA GLY A 50 12.21 -14.40 -11.37
C GLY A 50 12.85 -13.52 -10.28
N THR A 51 14.15 -13.28 -10.45
CA THR A 51 14.95 -12.32 -9.67
C THR A 51 15.06 -11.00 -10.43
N ALA A 52 14.72 -9.88 -9.81
CA ALA A 52 15.06 -8.56 -10.32
C ALA A 52 16.53 -8.30 -9.95
N VAL A 53 17.41 -8.32 -10.97
CA VAL A 53 18.85 -8.11 -10.79
C VAL A 53 19.17 -6.68 -11.19
N PHE A 54 19.40 -5.80 -10.22
CA PHE A 54 19.93 -4.47 -10.47
C PHE A 54 21.46 -4.55 -10.48
N ARG A 55 22.05 -4.58 -11.67
CA ARG A 55 23.51 -4.63 -11.83
C ARG A 55 24.13 -3.26 -11.57
N LEU A 56 24.92 -3.17 -10.50
CA LEU A 56 25.49 -1.90 -10.01
C LEU A 56 26.96 -1.71 -10.38
N SER A 57 27.65 -2.71 -10.95
CA SER A 57 29.04 -2.57 -11.42
C SER A 57 29.36 -3.40 -12.68
N ARG A 58 30.37 -2.95 -13.44
CA ARG A 58 30.99 -3.75 -14.52
C ARG A 58 32.14 -4.61 -13.98
N PRO A 59 32.57 -5.67 -14.70
CA PRO A 59 33.75 -6.48 -14.35
C PRO A 59 35.06 -5.68 -14.25
N ASN A 60 35.09 -4.46 -14.79
CA ASN A 60 36.28 -3.61 -14.89
C ASN A 60 36.18 -2.32 -14.03
N ASP A 61 35.18 -2.20 -13.15
CA ASP A 61 35.05 -1.04 -12.26
C ASP A 61 35.94 -1.18 -11.00
N PRO A 62 36.65 -0.12 -10.56
CA PRO A 62 37.52 -0.15 -9.38
C PRO A 62 36.78 -0.42 -8.06
N LEU A 63 35.47 -0.17 -8.03
CA LEU A 63 34.56 -0.50 -6.94
C LEU A 63 33.42 -1.38 -7.48
N ALA A 64 33.61 -2.69 -7.35
CA ALA A 64 32.59 -3.66 -7.69
C ALA A 64 31.48 -3.66 -6.63
N LEU A 65 30.39 -2.91 -6.87
CA LEU A 65 29.19 -3.00 -6.03
C LEU A 65 28.42 -4.27 -6.36
N PRO A 66 28.06 -5.09 -5.35
CA PRO A 66 27.32 -6.32 -5.57
C PRO A 66 25.94 -6.03 -6.18
N ASP A 67 25.55 -6.88 -7.13
CA ASP A 67 24.24 -6.82 -7.79
C ASP A 67 23.14 -6.86 -6.73
N LEU A 68 22.23 -5.87 -6.74
CA LEU A 68 21.09 -5.86 -5.84
C LEU A 68 20.03 -6.78 -6.42
N ILE A 69 20.08 -8.03 -5.97
CA ILE A 69 19.17 -9.11 -6.38
C ILE A 69 17.94 -9.05 -5.46
N VAL A 70 16.84 -8.54 -5.99
CA VAL A 70 15.55 -8.53 -5.29
C VAL A 70 14.70 -9.66 -5.85
N ALA A 71 14.42 -10.66 -5.03
CA ALA A 71 13.47 -11.69 -5.40
C ALA A 71 12.05 -11.07 -5.40
N ALA A 72 11.42 -11.00 -6.58
CA ALA A 72 10.17 -10.28 -6.77
C ALA A 72 9.00 -10.93 -6.00
N ALA A 73 8.94 -12.26 -6.02
CA ALA A 73 7.93 -13.04 -5.29
C ALA A 73 7.92 -12.75 -3.78
N PRO A 74 9.02 -12.90 -3.00
CA PRO A 74 8.99 -12.62 -1.56
C PRO A 74 8.69 -11.16 -1.26
N TYR A 75 9.20 -10.19 -2.03
CA TYR A 75 8.86 -8.78 -1.84
C TYR A 75 7.34 -8.53 -1.97
N ASN A 76 6.72 -9.08 -3.03
CA ASN A 76 5.29 -8.92 -3.26
C ASN A 76 4.45 -9.65 -2.20
N TYR A 77 4.90 -10.78 -1.67
CA TYR A 77 4.27 -11.42 -0.51
C TYR A 77 4.37 -10.58 0.77
N PHE A 78 5.52 -9.95 1.04
CA PHE A 78 5.67 -9.03 2.17
C PHE A 78 4.77 -7.80 2.03
N ALA A 79 4.70 -7.21 0.83
CA ALA A 79 3.82 -6.09 0.54
C ALA A 79 2.34 -6.48 0.73
N ALA A 80 1.93 -7.66 0.26
CA ALA A 80 0.59 -8.19 0.47
C ALA A 80 0.29 -8.40 1.96
N ALA A 81 1.24 -8.94 2.74
CA ALA A 81 1.08 -9.13 4.18
C ALA A 81 0.90 -7.79 4.92
N LEU A 82 1.67 -6.75 4.56
CA LEU A 82 1.53 -5.40 5.11
C LEU A 82 0.16 -4.78 4.76
N LEU A 83 -0.29 -4.91 3.52
CA LEU A 83 -1.62 -4.44 3.09
C LEU A 83 -2.74 -5.15 3.85
N ALA A 84 -2.63 -6.47 4.01
CA ALA A 84 -3.60 -7.26 4.77
C ALA A 84 -3.63 -6.87 6.24
N PHE A 85 -2.45 -6.66 6.85
CA PHE A 85 -2.34 -6.20 8.23
C PHE A 85 -2.95 -4.81 8.42
N LEU A 86 -2.64 -3.87 7.53
CA LEU A 86 -3.22 -2.52 7.55
C LEU A 86 -4.74 -2.57 7.35
N GLY A 87 -5.23 -3.39 6.42
CA GLY A 87 -6.65 -3.60 6.17
C GLY A 87 -7.37 -4.20 7.39
N ALA A 88 -6.82 -5.27 7.98
CA ALA A 88 -7.32 -5.90 9.19
C ALA A 88 -7.38 -4.91 10.37
N ARG A 89 -6.35 -4.08 10.52
CA ARG A 89 -6.25 -3.06 11.58
C ARG A 89 -7.35 -2.00 11.49
N GLN A 90 -7.89 -1.71 10.30
CA GLN A 90 -8.99 -0.76 10.15
C GLN A 90 -10.30 -1.25 10.79
N PHE A 91 -10.46 -2.56 10.97
CA PHE A 91 -11.64 -3.14 11.62
C PHE A 91 -11.58 -3.06 13.16
N MET A 92 -10.40 -2.78 13.73
CA MET A 92 -10.21 -2.64 15.18
C MET A 92 -10.69 -1.26 15.67
N ARG A 93 -11.28 -1.21 16.88
CA ARG A 93 -11.75 0.02 17.54
C ARG A 93 -10.57 0.99 17.73
N GLY A 94 -10.54 2.08 16.94
CA GLY A 94 -9.45 3.06 16.92
C GLY A 94 -8.95 3.44 15.52
N GLY A 95 -9.33 2.68 14.49
CA GLY A 95 -8.93 2.92 13.10
C GLY A 95 -9.31 4.29 12.54
N MET A 96 -10.40 4.92 13.02
CA MET A 96 -10.93 6.19 12.50
C MET A 96 -9.91 7.32 12.36
N ARG A 97 -8.93 7.42 13.29
CA ARG A 97 -7.88 8.45 13.22
C ARG A 97 -6.72 8.06 12.30
N TRP A 98 -6.52 6.77 12.09
CA TRP A 98 -5.45 6.19 11.27
C TRP A 98 -5.95 5.76 9.88
N THR A 99 -7.24 5.97 9.58
CA THR A 99 -7.86 5.53 8.34
C THR A 99 -7.12 6.11 7.14
N SER A 100 -7.00 7.44 7.07
CA SER A 100 -6.37 8.14 5.95
C SER A 100 -4.87 7.79 5.82
N LEU A 101 -4.16 7.68 6.95
CA LEU A 101 -2.74 7.33 6.94
C LEU A 101 -2.52 5.90 6.43
N SER A 102 -3.32 4.94 6.90
CA SER A 102 -3.22 3.55 6.46
C SER A 102 -3.64 3.39 5.00
N LEU A 103 -4.61 4.18 4.53
CA LEU A 103 -5.01 4.20 3.12
C LEU A 103 -3.88 4.74 2.23
N GLY A 104 -3.27 5.86 2.61
CA GLY A 104 -2.14 6.46 1.89
C GLY A 104 -0.91 5.55 1.87
N LEU A 105 -0.55 5.00 3.04
CA LEU A 105 0.57 4.06 3.16
C LEU A 105 0.30 2.75 2.39
N GLY A 106 -0.92 2.23 2.48
CA GLY A 106 -1.31 1.05 1.71
C GLY A 106 -1.25 1.29 0.21
N LEU A 107 -1.74 2.43 -0.27
CA LEU A 107 -1.63 2.76 -1.69
C LEU A 107 -0.17 2.87 -2.14
N PHE A 108 0.69 3.49 -1.33
CA PHE A 108 2.12 3.55 -1.60
C PHE A 108 2.75 2.15 -1.72
N ILE A 109 2.45 1.25 -0.77
CA ILE A 109 2.92 -0.14 -0.81
C ILE A 109 2.40 -0.89 -2.05
N ALA A 110 1.14 -0.66 -2.43
CA ALA A 110 0.57 -1.28 -3.62
C ALA A 110 1.29 -0.79 -4.90
N VAL A 111 1.65 0.49 -4.97
CA VAL A 111 2.43 1.06 -6.06
C VAL A 111 3.82 0.43 -6.12
N THR A 112 4.54 0.30 -5.00
CA THR A 112 5.88 -0.32 -5.02
C THR A 112 5.83 -1.79 -5.40
N ALA A 113 4.82 -2.54 -4.93
CA ALA A 113 4.59 -3.93 -5.33
C ALA A 113 4.29 -4.04 -6.83
N PHE A 114 3.50 -3.10 -7.38
CA PHE A 114 3.25 -3.03 -8.81
C PHE A 114 4.54 -2.79 -9.60
N LEU A 115 5.40 -1.86 -9.18
CA LEU A 115 6.68 -1.59 -9.85
C LEU A 115 7.59 -2.83 -9.84
N VAL A 116 7.65 -3.55 -8.71
CA VAL A 116 8.47 -4.77 -8.59
C VAL A 116 7.92 -5.88 -9.48
N TRP A 117 6.60 -6.07 -9.53
CA TRP A 117 5.99 -7.04 -10.44
C TRP A 117 6.22 -6.68 -11.90
N ALA A 118 6.02 -5.41 -12.28
CA ALA A 118 6.19 -4.94 -13.65
C ALA A 118 7.64 -5.05 -14.15
N THR A 119 8.61 -5.09 -13.24
CA THR A 119 10.04 -5.27 -13.54
C THR A 119 10.53 -6.70 -13.29
N ALA A 120 9.70 -7.57 -12.69
CA ALA A 120 10.03 -8.98 -12.46
C ALA A 120 10.19 -9.71 -13.81
N GLY A 121 11.27 -10.48 -13.94
CA GLY A 121 11.60 -11.18 -15.20
C GLY A 121 12.26 -10.31 -16.27
N LYS A 122 12.48 -9.01 -16.01
CA LYS A 122 13.26 -8.11 -16.87
C LYS A 122 14.58 -7.74 -16.18
N ALA A 123 15.69 -8.37 -16.57
CA ALA A 123 17.02 -7.91 -16.18
C ALA A 123 17.37 -6.62 -16.92
N PHE A 124 16.98 -5.47 -16.37
CA PHE A 124 17.32 -4.17 -16.95
C PHE A 124 18.79 -3.83 -16.64
N SER A 125 19.67 -4.09 -17.61
CA SER A 125 21.07 -3.67 -17.54
C SER A 125 21.15 -2.17 -17.85
N LEU A 126 21.12 -1.34 -16.80
CA LEU A 126 21.29 0.12 -16.90
C LEU A 126 22.61 0.51 -17.60
N THR A 127 23.64 -0.31 -17.47
CA THR A 127 24.93 -0.17 -18.19
C THR A 127 24.83 -0.42 -19.69
N GLY A 128 23.94 -1.31 -20.14
CA GLY A 128 23.76 -1.62 -21.57
C GLY A 128 23.02 -0.52 -22.34
N MET A 129 22.11 0.21 -21.69
CA MET A 129 21.38 1.32 -22.33
C MET A 129 22.19 2.62 -22.40
N LEU A 130 23.02 2.93 -21.39
CA LEU A 130 23.90 4.10 -21.44
C LEU A 130 25.01 3.97 -22.50
N GLN A 131 25.45 2.74 -22.78
CA GLN A 131 26.45 2.48 -23.83
C GLN A 131 25.85 2.51 -25.24
N ALA A 132 24.54 2.26 -25.39
CA ALA A 132 23.84 2.37 -26.67
C ALA A 132 23.63 3.83 -27.14
N THR A 133 23.91 4.81 -26.28
CA THR A 133 23.81 6.25 -26.61
C THR A 133 25.18 6.88 -26.91
N VAL A 134 26.29 6.15 -26.72
CA VAL A 134 27.66 6.64 -26.98
C VAL A 134 28.20 6.10 -28.32
N VAL A 135 27.32 5.63 -29.22
CA VAL A 135 27.67 5.23 -30.59
C VAL A 135 27.01 6.18 -31.59
#